data_AF-A0A2H0X9Z6-F1
#
_entry.id   AF-A0A2H0X9Z6-F1
#
_cell.length_a   1.000
_cell.length_b   1.000
_cell.length_c   1.000
_cell.angle_alpha   90.00
_cell.angle_beta   90.00
_cell.angle_gamma   90.00
#
_symmetry.space_group_name_H-M   'P 1'
#
loop_
_entity.id
_entity.type
_entity.pdbx_description
1 polymer ?
#
loop_
_entity_poly.entity_id
_entity_poly.type
_entity_poly.pdbx_seq_one_letter_code
_entity_poly.pdbx_strand_id
1 'polypeptide(L)'
;MASEVTEIAVAIAQPLKVETGQILEYLKVHIGDVVTKQTVLAVKKGLFGLGGMELKSPVEGIVHNIDLENGVLIINLGSEKSILPAIANQKKEIITINPKPEKKYPTTT
;
A
#
# COMPACT_ATOMS: atom_id res chain seq x y z
N MET A 1 10.24 -20.96 16.54
CA MET A 1 10.90 -19.64 16.45
C MET A 1 9.89 -18.71 15.80
N ALA A 2 9.23 -17.84 16.59
CA ALA A 2 8.27 -16.88 16.04
C ALA A 2 9.06 -15.80 15.29
N SER A 3 8.80 -15.65 13.99
CA SER A 3 9.31 -14.52 13.21
C SER A 3 8.63 -13.27 13.74
N GLU A 4 9.37 -12.40 14.40
CA GLU A 4 8.88 -11.09 14.81
C GLU A 4 8.79 -10.22 13.54
N VAL A 5 7.57 -10.03 13.03
CA VAL A 5 7.32 -9.12 11.91
C VAL A 5 7.34 -7.71 12.48
N THR A 6 8.36 -6.92 12.14
CA THR A 6 8.42 -5.51 12.54
C THR A 6 7.80 -4.66 11.43
N GLU A 7 6.81 -3.84 11.77
CA GLU A 7 6.18 -2.92 10.84
C GLU A 7 6.73 -1.50 11.03
N ILE A 8 7.03 -0.81 9.93
CA ILE A 8 7.51 0.57 9.96
C ILE A 8 6.61 1.43 9.09
N ALA A 9 6.11 2.54 9.65
CA ALA A 9 5.42 3.57 8.91
C ALA A 9 6.43 4.59 8.34
N VAL A 10 6.42 4.76 7.02
CA VAL A 10 7.21 5.75 6.29
C VAL A 10 6.29 6.87 5.83
N ALA A 11 6.53 8.09 6.32
CA ALA A 11 5.74 9.25 5.92
C ALA A 11 6.00 9.64 4.46
N ILE A 12 4.94 9.74 3.65
CA ILE A 12 5.02 10.12 2.22
C ILE A 12 4.53 11.55 2.02
N ALA A 13 3.39 11.89 2.62
CA ALA A 13 2.73 13.18 2.42
C ALA A 13 3.60 14.37 2.87
N GLN A 14 4.11 14.31 4.10
CA GLN A 14 4.89 15.40 4.70
C GLN A 14 6.20 15.69 3.93
N PRO A 15 7.05 14.69 3.59
CA PRO A 15 8.27 14.96 2.83
C PRO A 15 7.99 15.52 1.43
N LEU A 16 6.93 15.09 0.75
CA LEU A 16 6.60 15.56 -0.61
C LEU A 16 5.74 16.82 -0.64
N LYS A 17 5.28 17.32 0.51
CA LYS A 17 4.34 18.44 0.63
C LYS A 17 3.09 18.21 -0.23
N VAL A 18 2.45 17.06 -0.04
CA VAL A 18 1.18 16.69 -0.71
C VAL A 18 0.12 16.36 0.35
N GLU A 19 -1.14 16.39 -0.04
CA GLU A 19 -2.24 15.99 0.85
C GLU A 19 -2.21 14.49 1.11
N THR A 20 -2.59 14.07 2.32
CA THR A 20 -2.54 12.65 2.74
C THR A 20 -3.37 11.75 1.83
N GLY A 21 -4.58 12.19 1.45
CA GLY A 21 -5.46 11.46 0.53
C GLY A 21 -4.96 11.36 -0.92
N GLN A 22 -3.90 12.09 -1.29
CA GLN A 22 -3.37 12.14 -2.66
C GLN A 22 -2.05 11.39 -2.83
N ILE A 23 -1.51 10.75 -1.80
CA ILE A 23 -0.18 10.11 -1.88
C ILE A 23 -0.08 9.04 -2.99
N LEU A 24 -1.19 8.38 -3.34
CA LEU A 24 -1.24 7.35 -4.38
C LEU A 24 -0.73 7.84 -5.74
N GLU A 25 -0.99 9.10 -6.09
CA GLU A 25 -0.59 9.68 -7.36
C GLU A 25 0.94 9.81 -7.50
N TYR A 26 1.64 9.82 -6.37
CA TYR A 26 3.08 10.05 -6.30
C TYR A 26 3.86 8.76 -6.06
N LEU A 27 3.23 7.70 -5.57
CA LEU A 27 3.88 6.43 -5.29
C LEU A 27 4.48 5.80 -6.57
N LYS A 28 5.61 5.11 -6.39
CA LYS A 28 6.29 4.29 -7.41
C LYS A 28 6.30 2.80 -7.07
N VAL A 29 5.71 2.45 -5.94
CA VAL A 29 5.60 1.10 -5.40
C VAL A 29 4.13 0.79 -5.08
N HIS A 30 3.81 -0.49 -5.05
CA HIS A 30 2.49 -1.03 -4.75
C HIS A 30 2.57 -1.97 -3.54
N ILE A 31 1.41 -2.29 -2.96
CA ILE A 31 1.31 -3.31 -1.91
C ILE A 31 1.82 -4.65 -2.46
N GLY A 32 2.70 -5.29 -1.71
CA GLY A 32 3.40 -6.52 -2.09
C GLY A 32 4.77 -6.31 -2.73
N ASP A 33 5.14 -5.08 -3.10
CA ASP A 33 6.45 -4.82 -3.69
C ASP A 33 7.57 -4.96 -2.66
N VAL A 34 8.66 -5.58 -3.08
CA VAL A 34 9.92 -5.63 -2.33
C VAL A 34 10.65 -4.30 -2.52
N VAL A 35 11.04 -3.68 -1.40
CA VAL A 35 11.74 -2.40 -1.39
C VAL A 35 13.09 -2.52 -0.69
N THR A 36 14.08 -1.80 -1.18
CA THR A 36 15.42 -1.67 -0.59
C THR A 36 15.67 -0.21 -0.19
N LYS A 37 16.76 0.07 0.52
CA LYS A 37 17.15 1.45 0.88
C LYS A 37 17.39 2.39 -0.32
N GLN A 38 17.58 1.81 -1.51
CA GLN A 38 17.76 2.57 -2.75
C GLN A 38 16.45 2.73 -3.53
N THR A 39 15.40 1.99 -3.17
CA THR A 39 14.11 2.03 -3.85
C THR A 39 13.45 3.39 -3.65
N VAL A 40 13.05 4.00 -4.77
CA VAL A 40 12.24 5.21 -4.79
C VAL A 40 10.81 4.83 -4.45
N LEU A 41 10.31 5.31 -3.31
CA LEU A 41 8.94 5.06 -2.86
C LEU A 41 7.94 5.98 -3.56
N ALA A 42 8.32 7.25 -3.76
CA ALA A 42 7.43 8.25 -4.31
C ALA A 42 8.18 9.41 -4.97
N VAL A 43 7.56 10.01 -5.99
CA VAL A 43 8.12 11.13 -6.74
C VAL A 43 7.04 12.18 -6.98
N LYS A 44 7.31 13.42 -6.56
CA LYS A 44 6.55 14.60 -6.95
C LYS A 44 7.34 15.41 -7.96
N LYS A 45 6.86 15.47 -9.20
CA LYS A 45 7.49 16.26 -10.27
C LYS A 45 7.25 17.76 -10.05
N GLY A 46 8.27 18.56 -10.36
CA GLY A 46 8.17 20.02 -10.36
C GLY A 46 7.41 20.57 -11.57
N LEU A 47 7.13 21.87 -11.53
CA LEU A 47 6.43 22.57 -12.60
C LEU A 47 7.28 22.54 -13.90
N PHE A 48 6.65 22.17 -15.02
CA PHE A 48 7.32 21.98 -16.33
C PHE A 48 8.51 21.00 -16.32
N GLY A 49 8.55 20.05 -15.38
CA GLY A 49 9.60 19.04 -15.31
C GLY A 49 10.95 19.55 -14.80
N LEU A 50 11.01 20.80 -14.31
CA LEU A 50 12.18 21.37 -13.67
C LEU A 50 12.11 21.14 -12.15
N GLY A 51 13.08 20.37 -11.64
CA GLY A 51 13.12 19.97 -10.24
C GLY A 51 12.07 18.92 -9.88
N GLY A 52 12.05 18.55 -8.60
CA GLY A 52 11.14 17.55 -8.07
C GLY A 52 11.62 17.05 -6.72
N MET A 53 10.73 16.35 -6.03
CA MET A 53 11.03 15.70 -4.77
C MET A 53 10.97 14.19 -4.98
N GLU A 54 12.01 13.50 -4.54
CA GLU A 54 12.09 12.05 -4.54
C GLU A 54 12.24 11.58 -3.09
N LEU A 55 11.45 10.58 -2.72
CA LEU A 55 11.54 9.95 -1.42
C LEU A 55 11.98 8.50 -1.61
N LYS A 56 13.12 8.15 -1.02
CA LYS A 56 13.65 6.78 -0.98
C LYS A 56 13.26 6.07 0.29
N SER A 57 13.23 4.74 0.23
CA SER A 57 12.96 3.94 1.42
C SER A 57 14.10 4.05 2.43
N PRO A 58 13.82 4.25 3.73
CA PRO A 58 14.84 4.19 4.77
C PRO A 58 15.22 2.74 5.14
N VAL A 59 14.40 1.76 4.73
CA VAL A 59 14.49 0.36 5.15
C VAL A 59 14.31 -0.61 3.98
N GLU A 60 14.62 -1.88 4.23
CA GLU A 60 14.40 -2.98 3.29
C GLU A 60 13.27 -3.86 3.80
N GLY A 61 12.35 -4.26 2.93
CA GLY A 61 11.18 -5.03 3.32
C GLY A 61 10.15 -5.15 2.22
N ILE A 62 8.90 -5.45 2.61
CA ILE A 62 7.76 -5.52 1.68
C ILE A 62 6.73 -4.46 2.05
N VAL A 63 6.20 -3.77 1.04
CA VAL A 63 5.07 -2.85 1.22
C VAL A 63 3.85 -3.65 1.65
N HIS A 64 3.37 -3.42 2.87
CA HIS A 64 2.24 -4.13 3.44
C HIS A 64 0.92 -3.39 3.24
N ASN A 65 0.93 -2.06 3.46
CA ASN A 65 -0.27 -1.25 3.40
C ASN A 65 0.06 0.20 3.02
N ILE A 66 -0.96 0.92 2.51
CA ILE A 66 -0.90 2.35 2.23
C ILE A 66 -2.02 3.02 3.04
N ASP A 67 -1.66 3.85 4.00
CA ASP A 67 -2.61 4.60 4.82
C ASP A 67 -2.81 5.99 4.21
N LEU A 68 -3.97 6.18 3.58
CA LEU A 68 -4.36 7.43 2.92
C LEU A 68 -4.87 8.49 3.89
N GLU A 69 -5.30 8.09 5.09
CA GLU A 69 -5.75 9.04 6.10
C GLU A 69 -4.56 9.79 6.68
N ASN A 70 -3.49 9.05 7.01
CA ASN A 70 -2.26 9.60 7.60
C ASN A 70 -1.17 9.92 6.55
N GLY A 71 -1.35 9.48 5.30
CA GLY A 71 -0.39 9.73 4.22
C GLY A 71 0.94 9.00 4.42
N VAL A 72 0.88 7.76 4.92
CA VAL A 72 2.04 6.92 5.25
C VAL A 72 2.02 5.59 4.50
N LEU A 73 3.20 5.04 4.23
CA LEU A 73 3.43 3.72 3.65
C LEU A 73 3.90 2.77 4.75
N ILE A 74 3.24 1.62 4.92
CA ILE A 74 3.63 0.62 5.92
C ILE A 74 4.50 -0.45 5.26
N ILE A 75 5.70 -0.65 5.79
CA ILE A 75 6.68 -1.62 5.30
C ILE A 75 6.94 -2.66 6.39
N ASN A 76 6.80 -3.93 6.04
CA ASN A 76 7.14 -5.04 6.93
C ASN A 76 8.60 -5.41 6.72
N LEU A 77 9.38 -5.28 7.80
CA LEU A 77 10.75 -5.77 7.88
C LEU A 77 10.70 -7.28 8.07
N GLY A 78 11.08 -8.01 7.04
CA GLY A 78 11.16 -9.46 7.06
C GLY A 78 11.88 -9.95 5.82
N SER A 79 12.75 -10.93 5.97
CA SER A 79 13.42 -11.55 4.83
C SER A 79 12.39 -12.29 3.97
N GLU A 80 12.50 -12.17 2.65
CA GLU A 80 11.63 -12.79 1.63
C GLU A 80 11.27 -14.27 1.91
N LYS A 81 12.15 -14.99 2.63
CA LYS A 81 11.99 -16.39 3.01
C LYS A 81 10.88 -16.66 4.06
N SER A 82 10.39 -15.64 4.77
CA SER A 82 9.36 -15.78 5.81
C SER A 82 7.96 -15.32 5.39
N ILE A 83 7.85 -14.70 4.20
CA ILE A 83 6.66 -13.94 3.75
C ILE A 83 5.84 -14.73 2.72
N LEU A 84 6.46 -15.69 2.02
CA LEU A 84 5.78 -16.62 1.12
C LEU A 84 4.63 -17.41 1.78
N PRO A 85 4.74 -17.95 3.02
CA PRO A 85 3.60 -18.61 3.66
C PRO A 85 2.52 -17.65 4.19
N ALA A 86 2.81 -16.36 4.36
CA ALA A 86 1.85 -15.38 4.86
C ALA A 86 0.89 -14.88 3.76
N ILE A 87 1.39 -14.66 2.54
CA ILE A 87 0.59 -14.22 1.39
C ILE A 87 -0.37 -15.33 0.92
N ALA A 88 -0.01 -16.60 1.10
CA ALA A 88 -0.88 -17.74 0.79
C ALA A 88 -2.14 -17.81 1.69
N ASN A 89 -2.07 -17.27 2.92
CA ASN A 89 -3.17 -17.33 3.88
C ASN A 89 -4.13 -16.12 3.84
N GLN A 90 -3.75 -15.00 3.22
CA GLN A 90 -4.66 -13.85 3.06
C GLN A 90 -5.70 -14.03 1.94
N LYS A 91 -5.61 -15.09 1.13
CA LYS A 91 -6.60 -15.38 0.08
C LYS A 91 -7.91 -16.01 0.60
N LYS A 92 -8.07 -16.23 1.91
CA LYS A 92 -9.22 -16.97 2.49
C LYS A 92 -10.29 -16.13 3.18
N GLU A 93 -10.14 -14.81 3.24
CA GLU A 93 -11.12 -13.90 3.85
C GLU A 93 -11.77 -12.99 2.80
N ILE A 94 -12.23 -13.56 1.69
CA ILE A 94 -13.35 -12.96 0.93
C ILE A 94 -14.61 -13.43 1.65
N ILE A 95 -14.95 -12.75 2.74
CA ILE A 95 -16.20 -12.99 3.45
C ILE A 95 -17.34 -12.58 2.51
N THR A 96 -18.02 -13.60 2.00
CA THR A 96 -19.46 -13.68 1.74
C THR A 96 -20.15 -12.32 1.56
N ILE A 97 -20.19 -11.84 0.32
CA ILE A 97 -21.24 -10.91 -0.08
C ILE A 97 -22.57 -11.65 0.01
N ASN A 98 -23.36 -11.39 1.05
CA ASN A 98 -24.78 -11.75 1.05
C ASN A 98 -25.45 -10.94 -0.08
N PRO A 99 -25.98 -11.55 -1.16
CA PRO A 99 -26.80 -10.80 -2.10
C PRO A 99 -28.10 -10.38 -1.39
N LYS A 100 -28.29 -9.07 -1.25
CA LYS A 100 -29.55 -8.44 -0.83
C LYS A 100 -30.67 -8.88 -1.81
N PRO A 101 -31.87 -9.26 -1.32
CA PRO A 101 -32.87 -9.95 -2.14
C PRO A 101 -33.41 -9.10 -3.30
N GLU A 102 -33.50 -9.75 -4.46
CA GLU A 102 -34.04 -9.26 -5.73
C GLU A 102 -35.51 -8.84 -5.58
N LYS A 103 -35.83 -7.59 -5.97
CA LYS A 103 -37.21 -7.11 -6.04
C LYS A 103 -37.88 -7.70 -7.29
N LYS A 104 -38.85 -8.60 -7.08
CA LYS A 104 -39.69 -9.16 -8.15
C LYS A 104 -40.61 -8.06 -8.72
N TYR A 105 -40.52 -7.79 -10.02
CA TYR A 105 -41.50 -6.96 -10.74
C TYR A 105 -42.77 -7.78 -11.01
N PRO A 106 -43.97 -7.23 -10.84
CA PRO A 106 -45.20 -7.95 -11.15
C PRO A 106 -45.33 -8.12 -12.67
N THR A 107 -45.51 -9.36 -13.12
CA THR A 107 -45.94 -9.68 -14.48
C THR A 107 -47.47 -9.60 -14.51
N THR A 108 -48.02 -8.63 -15.22
CA THR A 108 -49.47 -8.55 -15.49
C THR A 108 -49.81 -9.61 -16.54
N THR A 109 -50.70 -10.55 -16.21
CA THR A 109 -51.36 -11.46 -17.15
C THR A 109 -52.85 -11.23 -17.03
#